data_AF-A0A947JSB9-F1
#
_entry.id   AF-A0A947JSB9-F1
#
_cell.length_a   1.000
_cell.length_b   1.000
_cell.length_c   1.000
_cell.angle_alpha   90.00
_cell.angle_beta   90.00
_cell.angle_gamma   90.00
#
_symmetry.space_group_name_H-M   'P 1'
#
loop_
_entity.id
_entity.type
_entity.pdbx_description
1 polymer ?
#
loop_
_entity_poly.entity_id
_entity_poly.type
_entity_poly.pdbx_seq_one_letter_code
_entity_poly.pdbx_strand_id
1 'polypeptide(L)' 'MQEKDVGEALVQVVRNPQSSESQESFARAMELTKAYAGSGSATHFSAVARLFYDLFEMFETGVDPRKK' A
#
# COMPACT_ATOMS: atom_id res chain seq x y z
N MET A 1 -1.24 -9.67 -19.76
CA MET A 1 -0.84 -9.70 -18.33
C MET A 1 -2.13 -9.56 -17.55
N GLN A 2 -2.50 -10.54 -16.72
CA GLN A 2 -3.67 -10.39 -15.84
C GLN A 2 -3.39 -9.20 -14.91
N GLU A 3 -4.32 -8.27 -14.78
CA GLU A 3 -4.27 -7.29 -13.69
C GLU A 3 -4.19 -8.12 -12.39
N LYS A 4 -3.04 -8.08 -11.70
CA LYS A 4 -2.98 -8.58 -10.34
C LYS A 4 -4.02 -7.78 -9.56
N ASP A 5 -5.00 -8.46 -8.97
CA ASP A 5 -5.92 -7.80 -8.06
C ASP A 5 -5.14 -7.40 -6.81
N VAL A 6 -4.69 -6.14 -6.79
CA VAL A 6 -3.93 -5.54 -5.70
C VAL A 6 -4.74 -5.60 -4.40
N GLY A 7 -6.07 -5.55 -4.47
CA GLY A 7 -6.94 -5.75 -3.32
C GLY A 7 -6.81 -7.15 -2.74
N GLU A 8 -6.79 -8.18 -3.59
CA GLU A 8 -6.59 -9.57 -3.16
C GLU A 8 -5.20 -9.77 -2.55
N ALA A 9 -4.16 -9.22 -3.18
CA ALA A 9 -2.79 -9.26 -2.66
C ALA A 9 -2.68 -8.62 -1.27
N LEU A 10 -3.36 -7.48 -1.06
CA LEU A 10 -3.43 -6.82 0.24
C LEU A 10 -4.15 -7.68 1.29
N VAL A 11 -5.26 -8.33 0.92
CA VAL A 11 -5.98 -9.23 1.84
C VAL A 11 -5.11 -10.43 2.21
N GLN A 12 -4.38 -10.99 1.24
CA GLN A 12 -3.50 -12.13 1.50
C GLN A 12 -2.35 -11.78 2.44
N VAL A 13 -1.65 -10.65 2.25
CA VAL A 13 -0.55 -10.25 3.14
C VAL A 13 -1.02 -9.95 4.56
N VAL A 14 -2.22 -9.40 4.72
CA VAL A 14 -2.80 -9.17 6.06
C VAL A 14 -3.17 -10.48 6.76
N ARG A 15 -3.73 -11.45 6.02
CA ARG A 15 -4.13 -12.75 6.58
C ARG A 15 -2.94 -13.67 6.85
N ASN A 16 -1.93 -13.63 5.99
CA ASN A 16 -0.75 -14.50 6.10
C ASN A 16 0.55 -13.74 5.77
N PRO A 17 1.01 -12.85 6.66
CA PRO A 17 2.14 -11.96 6.39
C PRO A 17 3.49 -12.68 6.22
N GLN A 18 3.61 -13.92 6.71
CA GLN A 18 4.86 -14.69 6.63
C GLN A 18 5.00 -15.50 5.32
N SER A 19 3.92 -15.64 4.55
CA SER A 19 3.92 -16.45 3.32
C SER A 19 3.55 -15.65 2.07
N SER A 20 3.35 -14.34 2.20
CA SER A 20 2.88 -13.50 1.10
C SER A 20 4.06 -12.88 0.36
N GLU A 21 4.05 -12.99 -0.97
CA GLU A 21 5.01 -12.33 -1.85
C GLU A 21 4.93 -10.78 -1.74
N SER A 22 3.79 -10.26 -1.28
CA SER A 22 3.54 -8.82 -1.12
C SER A 22 3.98 -8.27 0.24
N GLN A 23 4.64 -9.07 1.08
CA GLN A 23 5.11 -8.65 2.41
C GLN A 23 6.03 -7.42 2.34
N GLU A 24 6.93 -7.40 1.37
CA GLU A 24 7.86 -6.28 1.20
C GLU A 24 7.13 -5.01 0.73
N SER A 25 6.27 -5.13 -0.27
CA SER A 25 5.41 -4.04 -0.76
C SER A 25 4.58 -3.42 0.38
N PHE A 26 3.98 -4.28 1.21
CA PHE A 26 3.20 -3.87 2.38
C PHE A 26 4.04 -3.12 3.41
N ALA A 27 5.22 -3.66 3.76
CA ALA A 27 6.11 -3.06 4.75
C ALA A 27 6.57 -1.65 4.33
N ARG A 28 7.01 -1.50 3.07
CA ARG A 28 7.43 -0.21 2.52
C ARG A 28 6.28 0.80 2.45
N ALA A 29 5.11 0.39 1.98
CA ALA A 29 3.92 1.25 1.95
C ALA A 29 3.53 1.71 3.36
N MET A 30 3.58 0.81 4.35
CA MET A 30 3.24 1.11 5.74
C MET A 30 4.24 2.05 6.40
N GLU A 31 5.54 1.88 6.16
CA GLU A 31 6.58 2.77 6.68
C GLU A 31 6.38 4.21 6.21
N LEU A 32 6.22 4.41 4.90
CA LEU A 32 6.00 5.74 4.32
C LEU A 32 4.69 6.37 4.77
N THR A 33 3.63 5.56 4.89
CA THR A 33 2.32 6.02 5.39
C THR A 33 2.44 6.49 6.85
N LYS A 34 3.15 5.74 7.70
CA LYS A 34 3.39 6.13 9.10
C LYS A 34 4.19 7.42 9.20
N ALA A 35 5.24 7.58 8.39
CA ALA A 35 6.02 8.81 8.33
C ALA A 35 5.15 10.01 7.93
N TYR A 36 4.28 9.84 6.93
CA TYR A 36 3.33 10.87 6.51
C TYR A 36 2.32 11.21 7.63
N ALA A 37 1.71 10.20 8.27
CA ALA A 37 0.76 10.40 9.36
C ALA A 37 1.40 11.09 10.58
N GLY A 38 2.65 10.74 10.90
CA GLY A 38 3.41 11.34 12.00
C GLY A 38 3.93 12.75 11.71
N SER A 39 3.97 13.20 10.46
CA SER A 39 4.52 14.51 10.06
C SER A 39 3.63 15.70 10.40
N GLY A 40 2.42 15.49 10.92
CA GLY A 40 1.42 16.55 11.11
C GLY A 40 0.75 17.03 9.81
N SER A 41 1.18 16.51 8.65
CA SER A 41 0.59 16.80 7.34
C SER A 41 -0.73 16.06 7.09
N ALA A 42 -1.04 15.05 7.89
CA ALA A 42 -2.27 14.27 7.77
C ALA A 42 -3.44 15.03 8.41
N THR A 43 -4.22 15.71 7.58
CA THR A 43 -5.43 16.44 8.01
C THR A 43 -6.64 15.53 8.16
N HIS A 44 -6.67 14.38 7.46
CA HIS A 44 -7.78 13.43 7.48
C HIS A 44 -7.30 11.97 7.43
N PHE A 45 -7.95 11.10 8.21
CA PHE A 45 -7.68 9.67 8.22
C PHE A 45 -7.88 9.02 6.83
N SER A 46 -8.89 9.47 6.08
CA SER A 46 -9.15 8.98 4.71
C SER A 46 -7.99 9.24 3.75
N ALA A 47 -7.27 10.35 3.92
CA ALA A 47 -6.09 10.66 3.11
C ALA A 47 -4.94 9.70 3.41
N VAL A 48 -4.76 9.32 4.68
CA VAL A 48 -3.74 8.35 5.11
C VAL A 48 -4.05 6.95 4.54
N ALA A 49 -5.32 6.51 4.65
CA ALA A 49 -5.74 5.22 4.11
C ALA A 49 -5.60 5.14 2.59
N ARG A 50 -5.95 6.23 1.88
CA ARG A 50 -5.78 6.34 0.43
C ARG A 50 -4.30 6.29 0.04
N LEU A 51 -3.47 7.08 0.72
CA LEU A 51 -2.02 7.11 0.48
C LEU A 51 -1.38 5.74 0.67
N PHE A 52 -1.75 5.03 1.72
CA PHE A 52 -1.28 3.67 1.95
C PHE A 52 -1.60 2.75 0.77
N TYR A 53 -2.86 2.75 0.33
CA TYR A 53 -3.28 1.90 -0.77
C TYR A 53 -2.56 2.24 -2.07
N ASP A 54 -2.44 3.54 -2.40
CA ASP A 54 -1.74 3.99 -3.61
C ASP A 54 -0.24 3.61 -3.56
N LEU A 55 0.41 3.68 -2.40
CA LEU A 55 1.80 3.25 -2.23
C LEU A 55 1.94 1.73 -2.35
N PHE A 56 0.99 0.98 -1.79
CA PHE A 56 0.97 -0.47 -1.91
C PHE A 56 0.80 -0.92 -3.37
N GLU A 57 -0.17 -0.34 -4.09
CA GLU A 57 -0.36 -0.58 -5.53
C GLU A 57 0.91 -0.24 -6.32
N MET A 58 1.56 0.88 -6.00
CA MET A 58 2.80 1.29 -6.66
C MET A 58 3.95 0.31 -6.40
N PHE A 59 4.15 -0.16 -5.17
CA PHE A 59 5.21 -1.12 -4.88
C PHE A 59 4.93 -2.51 -5.47
N GLU A 60 3.66 -2.92 -5.49
CA GLU A 60 3.25 -4.23 -5.97
C GLU A 60 3.28 -4.34 -7.50
N THR A 61 2.98 -3.25 -8.21
CA THR A 61 2.85 -3.25 -9.68
C THR A 61 3.96 -2.50 -10.40
N GLY A 62 4.71 -1.64 -9.70
CA GLY A 62 5.68 -0.72 -10.28
C GLY A 62 5.06 0.46 -11.03
N VAL A 63 3.74 0.62 -11.02
CA VAL A 63 3.01 1.67 -11.73
C VAL A 63 2.49 2.72 -10.75
N ASP A 64 2.63 4.00 -11.08
CA ASP A 64 2.05 5.08 -10.29
C ASP A 64 0.54 5.15 -10.51
N PRO A 65 -0.31 4.78 -9.53
CA PRO A 65 -1.76 4.75 -9.71
C PRO A 65 -2.38 6.16 -9.83
N ARG A 66 -1.63 7.21 -9.50
CA ARG A 66 -2.08 8.60 -9.56
C ARG A 66 -1.93 9.21 -10.96
N LYS A 67 -1.30 8.50 -11.88
CA LYS A 67 -1.10 8.92 -13.28
C LYS A 67 -2.15 8.35 -14.25
N LYS A 68 -3.14 7.61 -13.74
CA LYS A 68 -4.27 7.09 -14.52
C LYS A 68 -5.25 8.20 -14.92
#